data_AF-A0A4Q9DWY6-F1
#
_entry.id   AF-A0A4Q9DWY6-F1
#
_cell.length_a   1.000
_cell.length_b   1.000
_cell.length_c   1.000
_cell.angle_alpha   90.00
_cell.angle_beta   90.00
_cell.angle_gamma   90.00
#
_symmetry.space_group_name_H-M   'P 1'
#
loop_
_entity.id
_entity.type
_entity.pdbx_description
1 polymer ?
#
loop_
_entity_poly.entity_id
_entity_poly.type
_entity_poly.pdbx_seq_one_letter_code
_entity_poly.pdbx_strand_id
1 'polypeptide(L)'
;MSGSFQQMKRVPSALLQERLETVKDLSDDGMEMYEIAKDRETGEHYLHYSYLHKDIAQGGAEEIFHQLQPLESDDVLGIMFSGQPYDYPDSWAKPFLRNGPDGDFVWFDPGNPNDEQSSLELGQQLSELLMRFKQGGELDPEQVRMLLNETDKLRKDDNESGNK
;
A
#
# COMPACT_ATOMS: atom_id res chain seq x y z
N MET A 1 10.94 -13.36 19.00
CA MET A 1 10.10 -12.16 19.23
C MET A 1 10.06 -11.43 17.92
N SER A 2 8.95 -11.54 17.21
CA SER A 2 8.76 -10.82 15.95
C SER A 2 8.30 -9.40 16.24
N GLY A 3 8.80 -8.43 15.47
CA GLY A 3 8.43 -7.02 15.64
C GLY A 3 7.02 -6.71 15.12
N SER A 4 6.51 -5.55 15.54
CA SER A 4 5.29 -4.91 15.01
C SER A 4 5.45 -4.59 13.52
N PHE A 5 4.37 -4.70 12.75
CA PHE A 5 4.35 -4.28 11.35
C PHE A 5 4.56 -2.78 11.18
N GLN A 6 4.17 -1.99 12.17
CA GLN A 6 4.35 -0.52 12.17
C GLN A 6 5.83 -0.11 12.19
N GLN A 7 6.74 -1.02 12.58
CA GLN A 7 8.18 -0.79 12.58
C GLN A 7 8.85 -1.20 11.26
N MET A 8 8.10 -1.81 10.35
CA MET A 8 8.61 -2.30 9.07
C MET A 8 8.28 -1.31 7.96
N LYS A 9 9.27 -0.91 7.15
CA LYS A 9 9.05 -0.04 5.99
C LYS A 9 8.18 -0.70 4.92
N ARG A 10 8.39 -2.00 4.70
CA ARG A 10 7.59 -2.87 3.81
C ARG A 10 7.22 -4.13 4.59
N VAL A 11 5.99 -4.58 4.42
CA VAL A 11 5.49 -5.78 5.08
C VAL A 11 5.22 -6.85 4.01
N PRO A 12 5.92 -7.99 4.03
CA PRO A 12 5.67 -9.06 3.07
C PRO A 12 4.25 -9.61 3.18
N SER A 13 3.56 -9.82 2.05
CA SER A 13 2.19 -10.38 2.07
C SER A 13 2.12 -11.76 2.73
N ALA A 14 3.12 -12.62 2.48
CA ALA A 14 3.20 -13.93 3.12
C ALA A 14 3.25 -13.83 4.66
N LEU A 15 3.89 -12.79 5.19
CA LEU A 15 3.98 -12.55 6.62
C LEU A 15 2.64 -12.10 7.21
N LEU A 16 1.90 -11.24 6.50
CA LEU A 16 0.55 -10.84 6.88
C LEU A 16 -0.39 -12.05 6.84
N GLN A 17 -0.37 -12.83 5.77
CA GLN A 17 -1.22 -14.02 5.64
C GLN A 17 -0.93 -15.05 6.73
N GLU A 18 0.32 -15.19 7.16
CA GLU A 18 0.69 -16.09 8.23
C GLU A 18 0.22 -15.60 9.60
N ARG A 19 0.38 -14.31 9.90
CA ARG A 19 0.23 -13.76 11.27
C ARG A 19 -1.11 -13.10 11.55
N LEU A 20 -1.77 -12.57 10.54
CA LEU A 20 -3.01 -11.82 10.69
C LEU A 20 -4.20 -12.80 10.77
N GLU A 21 -5.02 -12.65 11.79
CA GLU A 21 -6.24 -13.43 11.99
C GLU A 21 -7.46 -12.51 12.07
N THR A 22 -8.55 -12.88 11.40
CA THR A 22 -9.82 -12.16 11.51
C THR A 22 -10.41 -12.36 12.91
N VAL A 23 -10.65 -11.26 13.61
CA VAL A 23 -11.31 -11.25 14.91
C VAL A 23 -12.82 -11.04 14.75
N LYS A 24 -13.21 -10.16 13.81
CA LYS A 24 -14.61 -9.79 13.64
C LYS A 24 -14.90 -9.29 12.22
N ASP A 25 -15.84 -9.94 11.54
CA ASP A 25 -16.43 -9.41 10.32
C ASP A 25 -17.36 -8.23 10.66
N LEU A 26 -17.22 -7.12 9.93
CA LEU A 26 -18.03 -5.91 10.07
C LEU A 26 -19.09 -5.83 8.96
N SER A 27 -18.65 -5.92 7.71
CA SER A 27 -19.54 -5.94 6.54
C SER A 27 -18.88 -6.65 5.36
N ASP A 28 -19.69 -7.31 4.53
CA ASP A 28 -19.27 -7.93 3.28
C ASP A 28 -20.45 -7.88 2.31
N ASP A 29 -20.28 -7.21 1.17
CA ASP A 29 -21.29 -7.12 0.12
C ASP A 29 -20.87 -7.85 -1.18
N GLY A 30 -19.74 -8.56 -1.14
CA GLY A 30 -19.15 -9.27 -2.27
C GLY A 30 -18.34 -8.42 -3.23
N MET A 31 -18.37 -7.08 -3.13
CA MET A 31 -17.40 -6.18 -3.78
C MET A 31 -16.43 -5.60 -2.77
N GLU A 32 -16.94 -5.25 -1.59
CA GLU A 32 -16.21 -4.64 -0.49
C GLU A 32 -16.38 -5.47 0.78
N MET A 33 -15.30 -5.59 1.54
CA MET A 33 -15.27 -6.29 2.81
C MET A 33 -14.56 -5.43 3.84
N TYR A 34 -15.13 -5.37 5.04
CA TYR A 34 -14.54 -4.77 6.23
C TYR A 34 -14.50 -5.80 7.36
N GLU A 35 -13.33 -5.93 7.96
CA GLU A 35 -13.13 -6.78 9.13
C GLU A 35 -12.14 -6.16 10.12
N ILE A 36 -12.26 -6.51 11.39
CA ILE A 36 -11.21 -6.29 12.38
C ILE A 36 -10.32 -7.52 12.39
N ALA A 37 -9.06 -7.32 12.03
CA ALA A 37 -8.03 -8.33 12.05
C ALA A 37 -7.03 -8.05 13.18
N LYS A 38 -6.29 -9.07 13.57
CA LYS A 38 -5.31 -9.00 14.66
C LYS A 38 -4.04 -9.72 14.28
N ASP A 39 -2.90 -9.14 14.60
CA ASP A 39 -1.63 -9.86 14.56
C ASP A 39 -1.53 -10.76 15.80
N ARG A 40 -1.55 -12.08 15.57
CA ARG A 40 -1.49 -13.07 16.64
C ARG A 40 -0.22 -13.02 17.47
N GLU A 41 0.87 -12.45 16.94
CA GLU A 41 2.16 -12.41 17.62
C GLU A 41 2.34 -11.19 18.53
N THR A 42 1.83 -10.03 18.12
CA THR A 42 1.96 -8.77 18.88
C THR A 42 0.68 -8.38 19.63
N GLY A 43 -0.47 -8.87 19.17
CA GLY A 43 -1.78 -8.48 19.67
C GLY A 43 -2.31 -7.16 19.11
N GLU A 44 -1.60 -6.54 18.16
CA GLU A 44 -2.05 -5.32 17.47
C GLU A 44 -3.27 -5.62 16.61
N HIS A 45 -4.20 -4.67 16.57
CA HIS A 45 -5.43 -4.77 15.78
C HIS A 45 -5.35 -3.88 14.55
N TYR A 46 -6.05 -4.30 13.51
CA TYR A 46 -6.08 -3.64 12.24
C TYR A 46 -7.51 -3.64 11.71
N LEU A 47 -7.96 -2.50 11.17
CA LEU A 47 -9.11 -2.44 10.31
C LEU A 47 -8.66 -2.87 8.92
N HIS A 48 -9.14 -4.01 8.46
CA HIS A 48 -8.86 -4.52 7.13
C HIS A 48 -10.05 -4.21 6.23
N TYR A 49 -9.80 -3.36 5.23
CA TYR A 49 -10.71 -3.11 4.13
C TYR A 49 -10.14 -3.80 2.89
N SER A 50 -11.01 -4.44 2.11
CA SER A 50 -10.63 -4.96 0.81
C SER A 50 -11.72 -4.70 -0.21
N TYR A 51 -11.32 -4.42 -1.44
CA TYR A 51 -12.25 -4.19 -2.54
C TYR A 51 -11.83 -4.91 -3.81
N LEU A 52 -12.81 -5.42 -4.54
CA LEU A 52 -12.67 -6.12 -5.81
C LEU A 52 -12.77 -5.13 -6.97
N HIS A 53 -11.64 -4.84 -7.62
CA HIS A 53 -11.61 -4.10 -8.87
C HIS A 53 -11.78 -5.04 -10.06
N LYS A 54 -12.68 -4.69 -10.99
CA LYS A 54 -12.81 -5.40 -12.28
C LYS A 54 -12.36 -4.49 -13.40
N ASP A 55 -11.26 -4.83 -14.06
CA ASP A 55 -10.80 -4.10 -15.24
C ASP A 55 -11.65 -4.52 -16.45
N ILE A 56 -12.65 -3.69 -16.76
CA ILE A 56 -13.54 -3.90 -17.92
C ILE A 56 -12.77 -3.75 -19.25
N ALA A 57 -11.70 -2.95 -19.28
CA ALA A 57 -10.92 -2.70 -20.49
C ALA A 57 -10.00 -3.89 -20.84
N GLN A 58 -9.50 -4.62 -19.83
CA GLN A 58 -8.73 -5.87 -19.99
C GLN A 58 -9.59 -7.14 -19.85
N GLY A 59 -10.82 -7.12 -20.36
CA GLY A 59 -11.63 -8.34 -20.46
C GLY A 59 -12.18 -8.87 -19.14
N GLY A 60 -12.30 -8.01 -18.13
CA GLY A 60 -12.89 -8.35 -16.83
C GLY A 60 -11.90 -9.01 -15.86
N ALA A 61 -10.61 -8.70 -15.97
CA ALA A 61 -9.62 -9.14 -15.00
C ALA A 61 -10.00 -8.62 -13.61
N GLU A 62 -10.02 -9.52 -12.62
CA GLU A 62 -10.35 -9.19 -11.24
C GLU A 62 -9.07 -9.01 -10.42
N GLU A 63 -8.96 -7.88 -9.73
CA GLU A 63 -7.87 -7.55 -8.83
C GLU A 63 -8.43 -7.17 -7.47
N ILE A 64 -7.86 -7.71 -6.40
CA ILE A 64 -8.28 -7.39 -5.04
C ILE A 64 -7.24 -6.45 -4.43
N PHE A 65 -7.72 -5.33 -3.94
CA PHE A 65 -6.93 -4.37 -3.21
C PHE A 65 -7.22 -4.51 -1.73
N HIS A 66 -6.16 -4.39 -0.93
CA HIS A 66 -6.22 -4.56 0.50
C HIS A 66 -5.64 -3.32 1.17
N GLN A 67 -6.34 -2.81 2.16
CA GLN A 67 -5.91 -1.72 3.03
C GLN A 67 -6.01 -2.16 4.49
N LEU A 68 -4.95 -1.96 5.26
CA LEU A 68 -4.90 -2.31 6.69
C LEU A 68 -4.50 -1.10 7.51
N GLN A 69 -5.45 -0.53 8.23
CA GLN A 69 -5.20 0.58 9.14
C GLN A 69 -5.01 0.08 10.57
N PRO A 70 -3.92 0.44 11.27
CA PRO A 70 -3.75 0.11 12.67
C PRO A 70 -4.87 0.71 13.54
N LEU A 71 -5.38 -0.09 14.47
CA LEU A 71 -6.39 0.31 15.44
C LEU A 71 -5.80 0.33 16.85
N GLU A 72 -6.15 1.37 17.61
CA GLU A 72 -5.94 1.37 19.05
C GLU A 72 -7.05 0.58 19.76
N SER A 73 -6.82 0.19 21.01
CA SER A 73 -7.81 -0.54 21.81
C SER A 73 -9.16 0.19 21.89
N ASP A 74 -9.14 1.51 22.04
CA ASP A 74 -10.35 2.32 22.10
C ASP A 74 -11.07 2.37 20.76
N ASP A 75 -10.34 2.39 19.64
CA ASP A 75 -10.92 2.33 18.29
C ASP A 75 -11.66 1.00 18.07
N VAL A 76 -11.05 -0.13 18.47
CA VAL A 76 -11.68 -1.47 18.39
C VAL A 76 -12.99 -1.51 19.17
N LEU A 77 -12.97 -1.01 20.41
CA LEU A 77 -14.17 -0.97 21.25
C LEU A 77 -15.25 -0.04 20.68
N GLY A 78 -14.84 1.10 20.13
CA GLY A 78 -15.72 2.07 19.50
C GLY A 78 -16.43 1.50 18.26
N ILE A 79 -15.70 0.80 17.39
CA ILE A 79 -16.26 0.12 16.23
C ILE A 79 -17.21 -1.01 16.66
N MET A 80 -16.80 -1.85 17.61
CA MET A 80 -17.60 -3.01 18.02
C MET A 80 -18.88 -2.67 18.77
N PHE A 81 -18.87 -1.63 19.61
CA PHE A 81 -19.96 -1.39 20.56
C PHE A 81 -20.67 -0.05 20.39
N SER A 82 -20.01 0.94 19.78
CA SER A 82 -20.53 2.31 19.70
C SER A 82 -20.96 2.72 18.28
N GLY A 83 -20.71 1.87 17.28
CA GLY A 83 -21.01 2.18 15.88
C GLY A 83 -20.21 3.37 15.36
N GLN A 84 -18.96 3.53 15.83
CA GLN A 84 -18.07 4.53 15.25
C GLN A 84 -17.89 4.28 13.74
N PRO A 85 -17.83 5.35 12.93
CA PRO A 85 -17.67 5.21 11.49
C PRO A 85 -16.26 4.71 11.16
N TYR A 86 -16.17 3.71 10.28
CA TYR A 86 -14.91 3.08 9.86
C TYR A 86 -14.76 3.01 8.33
N ASP A 87 -15.69 3.63 7.60
CA ASP A 87 -15.78 3.54 6.16
C ASP A 87 -14.60 4.22 5.46
N TYR A 88 -14.06 3.55 4.45
CA TYR A 88 -13.07 4.12 3.55
C TYR A 88 -13.79 4.94 2.46
N PRO A 89 -13.25 6.11 2.06
CA PRO A 89 -12.06 6.78 2.58
C PRO A 89 -12.32 7.73 3.77
N ASP A 90 -13.58 7.96 4.15
CA ASP A 90 -13.98 9.06 5.03
C ASP A 90 -13.37 9.00 6.44
N SER A 91 -13.26 7.80 7.02
CA SER A 91 -12.69 7.59 8.36
C SER A 91 -11.18 7.29 8.35
N TRP A 92 -10.55 7.28 7.18
CA TRP A 92 -9.17 6.80 7.01
C TRP A 92 -8.16 7.95 6.98
N ALA A 93 -7.99 8.62 8.13
CA ALA A 93 -7.06 9.74 8.27
C ALA A 93 -5.66 9.36 8.81
N LYS A 94 -5.51 8.15 9.37
CA LYS A 94 -4.24 7.64 9.91
C LYS A 94 -3.47 6.84 8.84
N PRO A 95 -2.14 6.76 8.91
CA PRO A 95 -1.34 5.91 8.02
C PRO A 95 -1.83 4.47 8.02
N PHE A 96 -1.87 3.85 6.84
CA PHE A 96 -2.33 2.48 6.66
C PHE A 96 -1.46 1.73 5.64
N LEU A 97 -1.44 0.41 5.73
CA LEU A 97 -0.77 -0.46 4.75
C LEU A 97 -1.69 -0.68 3.56
N ARG A 98 -1.14 -0.63 2.34
CA ARG A 98 -1.83 -1.05 1.11
C ARG A 98 -1.00 -2.05 0.33
N ASN A 99 -1.64 -2.98 -0.37
CA ASN A 99 -0.94 -3.91 -1.24
C ASN A 99 -0.31 -3.15 -2.43
N GLY A 100 0.96 -3.41 -2.68
CA GLY A 100 1.70 -2.91 -3.83
C GLY A 100 1.72 -3.90 -5.01
N PRO A 101 2.20 -3.45 -6.18
CA PRO A 101 2.25 -4.28 -7.40
C PRO A 101 3.18 -5.50 -7.28
N ASP A 102 4.18 -5.44 -6.40
CA ASP A 102 5.10 -6.56 -6.12
C ASP A 102 4.52 -7.58 -5.12
N GLY A 103 3.27 -7.40 -4.67
CA GLY A 103 2.61 -8.22 -3.65
C GLY A 103 2.97 -7.85 -2.20
N ASP A 104 3.98 -7.02 -1.97
CA ASP A 104 4.29 -6.49 -0.63
C ASP A 104 3.35 -5.35 -0.23
N PHE A 105 3.13 -5.19 1.07
CA PHE A 105 2.38 -4.07 1.61
C PHE A 105 3.31 -2.89 1.95
N VAL A 106 2.84 -1.70 1.64
CA VAL A 106 3.57 -0.43 1.83
C VAL A 106 2.70 0.53 2.62
N TRP A 107 3.31 1.27 3.53
CA TRP A 107 2.63 2.31 4.28
C TRP A 107 2.28 3.49 3.39
N PHE A 108 1.06 3.98 3.54
CA PHE A 108 0.53 5.17 2.87
C PHE A 108 -0.06 6.09 3.93
N ASP A 109 0.33 7.36 3.89
CA ASP A 109 -0.17 8.39 4.80
C ASP A 109 -1.07 9.39 4.01
N PRO A 110 -2.39 9.36 4.20
CA PRO A 110 -3.32 10.29 3.55
C PRO A 110 -3.18 11.73 4.06
N GLY A 111 -2.57 11.93 5.23
CA GLY A 111 -2.37 13.24 5.85
C GLY A 111 -1.08 13.95 5.44
N ASN A 112 -0.16 13.26 4.74
CA ASN A 112 1.12 13.80 4.34
C ASN A 112 1.14 14.27 2.88
N PRO A 113 0.97 15.58 2.60
CA PRO A 113 1.01 16.10 1.23
C PRO A 113 2.37 15.91 0.53
N ASN A 114 3.45 15.68 1.28
CA ASN A 114 4.77 15.44 0.69
C ASN A 114 4.89 14.06 0.04
N ASP A 115 4.14 13.03 0.46
CA ASP A 115 4.21 11.70 -0.16
C ASP A 115 3.58 11.70 -1.55
N GLU A 116 2.49 12.45 -1.74
CA GLU A 116 1.89 12.65 -3.06
C GLU A 116 2.80 13.49 -3.96
N GLN A 117 3.37 14.59 -3.47
CA GLN A 117 4.28 15.42 -4.26
C GLN A 117 5.57 14.70 -4.64
N SER A 118 6.21 13.98 -3.71
CA SER A 118 7.43 13.21 -3.99
C SER A 118 7.17 12.07 -4.96
N SER A 119 6.04 11.36 -4.81
CA SER A 119 5.63 10.29 -5.73
C SER A 119 5.25 10.82 -7.13
N LEU A 120 4.61 11.99 -7.20
CA LEU A 120 4.29 12.67 -8.45
C LEU A 120 5.55 13.20 -9.15
N GLU A 121 6.49 13.77 -8.40
CA GLU A 121 7.77 14.25 -8.93
C GLU A 121 8.61 13.08 -9.47
N LEU A 122 8.68 11.97 -8.73
CA LEU A 122 9.38 10.76 -9.17
C LEU A 122 8.69 10.12 -10.38
N GLY A 123 7.35 10.09 -10.40
CA GLY A 123 6.56 9.65 -11.54
C GLY A 123 6.76 10.51 -12.79
N GLN A 124 6.84 11.83 -12.63
CA GLN A 124 7.15 12.76 -13.72
C GLN A 124 8.57 12.59 -14.24
N GLN A 125 9.57 12.48 -13.35
CA GLN A 125 10.96 12.24 -13.73
C GLN A 125 11.13 10.92 -14.48
N LEU A 126 10.45 9.85 -14.03
CA LEU A 126 10.48 8.55 -14.71
C LEU A 126 9.78 8.62 -16.07
N SER A 127 8.63 9.30 -16.16
CA SER A 127 7.90 9.50 -17.42
C SER A 127 8.73 10.27 -18.44
N GLU A 128 9.41 11.34 -18.01
CA GLU A 128 10.32 12.10 -18.87
C GLU A 128 11.50 11.26 -19.37
N LEU A 129 12.10 10.46 -18.48
CA LEU A 129 13.23 9.60 -18.82
C LEU A 129 12.83 8.53 -19.84
N LEU A 130 11.65 7.92 -19.64
CA LEU A 130 11.06 6.97 -20.59
C LEU A 130 10.66 7.63 -21.92
N MET A 131 10.14 8.85 -21.91
CA MET A 131 9.83 9.59 -23.14
C MET A 131 11.08 9.95 -23.93
N ARG A 132 12.16 10.40 -23.27
CA ARG A 132 13.45 10.69 -23.92
C ARG A 132 14.03 9.43 -24.55
N PHE A 133 13.98 8.31 -23.84
CA PHE A 133 14.39 7.02 -24.36
C PHE A 133 13.55 6.58 -25.58
N LYS A 134 12.22 6.73 -25.51
CA LYS A 134 11.31 6.40 -26.61
C LYS A 134 11.51 7.28 -27.85
N GLN A 135 11.86 8.56 -27.67
CA GLN A 135 12.17 9.49 -28.78
C GLN A 135 13.55 9.23 -29.41
N GLY A 136 14.48 8.65 -28.65
CA GLY A 136 15.82 8.30 -29.11
C GLY A 136 15.86 7.22 -30.19
N GLY A 137 14.81 6.41 -30.34
CA GLY A 137 14.60 5.50 -31.47
C GLY A 137 15.54 4.29 -31.58
N GLU A 138 16.68 4.28 -30.88
CA GLU A 138 17.65 3.18 -30.89
C GLU A 138 17.57 2.36 -29.59
N LEU A 139 17.01 1.15 -29.69
CA LEU A 139 17.01 0.15 -28.64
C LEU A 139 18.39 -0.55 -28.57
N ASP A 140 19.46 0.22 -28.41
CA ASP A 140 20.80 -0.34 -28.26
C ASP A 140 20.98 -0.91 -26.84
N PRO A 141 21.56 -2.11 -26.64
CA PRO A 141 21.69 -2.74 -25.33
C PRO A 141 22.45 -1.91 -24.30
N GLU A 142 23.36 -1.03 -24.73
CA GLU A 142 24.07 -0.09 -23.84
C GLU A 142 23.14 1.00 -23.30
N GLN A 143 22.24 1.54 -24.14
CA GLN A 143 21.30 2.57 -23.72
C GLN A 143 20.22 2.02 -22.77
N VAL A 144 19.76 0.79 -23.01
CA VAL A 144 18.86 0.08 -22.09
C VAL A 144 19.53 -0.12 -20.72
N ARG A 145 20.82 -0.50 -20.69
CA ARG A 145 21.58 -0.63 -19.44
C ARG A 145 21.76 0.70 -18.71
N MET A 146 22.00 1.79 -19.43
CA MET A 146 22.05 3.12 -18.83
C MET A 146 20.71 3.51 -18.21
N LEU A 147 19.61 3.30 -18.93
CA LEU A 147 18.26 3.59 -18.42
C LEU A 147 17.93 2.79 -17.16
N LEU A 148 18.24 1.48 -17.13
CA LEU A 148 18.02 0.65 -15.95
C LEU A 148 18.86 1.12 -14.76
N ASN A 149 20.14 1.47 -14.98
CA ASN A 149 21.01 2.01 -13.94
C ASN A 149 20.56 3.37 -13.42
N GLU A 150 20.03 4.24 -14.27
CA GLU A 150 19.48 5.54 -13.87
C GLU A 150 18.19 5.38 -13.07
N THR A 151 17.32 4.47 -13.50
CA THR A 151 16.07 4.14 -12.80
C THR A 151 16.36 3.54 -11.41
N ASP A 152 17.36 2.66 -11.31
CA ASP A 152 17.79 2.08 -10.03
C ASP A 152 18.40 3.11 -9.08
N LYS A 153 19.09 4.13 -9.60
CA LYS A 153 19.62 5.24 -8.81
C LYS A 153 18.51 6.15 -8.30
N LEU A 154 17.57 6.54 -9.17
CA LEU A 154 16.39 7.31 -8.79
C LEU A 154 15.59 6.62 -7.67
N ARG A 155 15.44 5.30 -7.74
CA ARG A 155 14.78 4.50 -6.70
C ARG A 155 15.57 4.43 -5.39
N LYS A 156 16.91 4.53 -5.43
CA LYS A 156 17.76 4.55 -4.23
C LYS A 156 17.77 5.92 -3.56
N ASP A 157 17.82 6.99 -4.33
CA ASP A 157 17.87 8.36 -3.79
C ASP A 157 16.55 8.74 -3.09
N ASP A 158 15.42 8.25 -3.58
CA ASP A 158 14.12 8.34 -2.89
C ASP A 158 14.11 7.59 -1.55
N ASN A 159 14.78 6.43 -1.49
CA ASN A 159 14.93 5.67 -0.25
C ASN A 159 15.83 6.37 0.79
N GLU A 160 16.76 7.22 0.38
CA GLU A 160 17.67 7.97 1.25
C GLU A 160 17.13 9.36 1.65
N SER A 161 16.27 9.97 0.83
CA SER A 161 15.72 11.32 1.05
C SER A 161 14.60 11.37 2.09
N GLY A 162 13.98 10.23 2.42
CA GLY A 162 13.03 10.10 3.53
C GLY A 162 13.67 9.99 4.94
N ASN A 163 14.97 10.25 5.07
CA ASN A 163 15.74 10.12 6.32
C ASN A 163 16.18 11.47 6.92
N LYS A 164 15.42 12.54 6.71
CA LYS A 164 15.63 13.85 7.37
C LYS A 164 14.35 14.40 7.96
#